data_AF-A0A9P6I5F8-F1
#
_entry.id   AF-A0A9P6I5F8-F1
#
_cell.length_a   1.000
_cell.length_b   1.000
_cell.length_c   1.000
_cell.angle_alpha   90.00
_cell.angle_beta   90.00
_cell.angle_gamma   90.00
#
_symmetry.space_group_name_H-M   'P 1'
#
loop_
_entity.id
_entity.type
_entity.pdbx_description
1 polymer ?
#
loop_
_entity_poly.entity_id
_entity_poly.type
_entity_poly.pdbx_seq_one_letter_code
_entity_poly.pdbx_strand_id
1 'polypeptide(L)'
;MTSQLGFIILANERVQNDNDNFEITGNVVHYSSTKSERLTRSVLASEVYGMAAGVDMAYAIATTLKVITTRLGISTIPTIVCTDSYLLYECLVKLGTTNEKRLMIDIMALRQSYERREPIEI
;
A
#
# COMPACT_ATOMS: atom_id res chain seq x y z
N MET A 1 25.24 0.24 1.17
CA MET A 1 24.09 0.06 0.28
C MET A 1 23.00 0.97 0.79
N THR A 2 22.42 1.81 -0.07
CA THR A 2 21.35 2.75 0.33
C THR A 2 20.10 2.35 -0.43
N SER A 3 19.00 2.09 0.28
CA SER A 3 17.74 1.76 -0.36
C SER A 3 16.90 3.02 -0.55
N GLN A 4 16.14 3.10 -1.64
CA GLN A 4 15.09 4.10 -1.77
C GLN A 4 13.80 3.54 -1.17
N LEU A 5 13.17 4.32 -0.31
CA LEU A 5 11.83 4.07 0.22
C LEU A 5 10.88 4.93 -0.58
N GLY A 6 10.04 4.32 -1.41
CA GLY A 6 9.14 5.08 -2.27
C GLY A 6 7.78 4.45 -2.42
N PHE A 7 6.79 5.31 -2.66
CA PHE A 7 5.44 4.92 -3.01
C PHE A 7 4.79 6.01 -3.87
N ILE A 8 3.77 5.62 -4.62
CA ILE A 8 2.94 6.52 -5.43
C ILE A 8 1.48 6.20 -5.11
N ILE A 9 0.68 7.23 -4.89
CA ILE A 9 -0.77 7.16 -4.70
C ILE A 9 -1.44 7.80 -5.92
N LEU A 10 -2.28 7.02 -6.58
CA LEU A 10 -3.00 7.42 -7.78
C LEU A 10 -4.51 7.47 -7.50
N ALA A 11 -5.18 8.50 -8.02
CA ALA A 11 -6.63 8.51 -8.11
C ALA A 11 -7.02 7.92 -9.47
N ASN A 12 -7.45 6.66 -9.48
CA ASN A 12 -7.85 5.97 -10.70
C ASN A 12 -9.24 6.44 -11.15
N GLU A 13 -9.37 6.77 -12.43
CA GLU A 13 -10.64 7.24 -13.03
C GLU A 13 -11.54 6.08 -13.48
N ARG A 14 -10.93 4.92 -13.78
CA ARG A 14 -11.66 3.72 -14.20
C ARG A 14 -11.97 2.84 -13.01
N VAL A 15 -13.26 2.52 -12.87
CA VAL A 15 -13.73 1.48 -11.97
C VAL A 15 -13.53 0.13 -12.67
N GLN A 16 -13.03 -0.84 -11.92
CA GLN A 16 -12.78 -2.19 -12.41
C GLN A 16 -14.09 -2.81 -12.94
N ASN A 17 -14.09 -3.22 -14.21
CA ASN A 17 -15.23 -3.87 -14.87
C ASN A 17 -15.07 -5.40 -14.97
N ASP A 18 -13.84 -5.92 -14.84
CA ASP A 18 -13.50 -7.34 -14.96
C ASP A 18 -12.62 -7.81 -13.80
N ASN A 19 -12.79 -9.06 -13.37
CA ASN A 19 -12.24 -9.57 -12.12
C ASN A 19 -10.71 -9.69 -12.07
N ASP A 20 -10.02 -9.81 -13.22
CA ASP A 20 -8.60 -10.17 -13.22
C ASP A 20 -7.65 -9.07 -13.74
N ASN A 21 -8.18 -7.99 -14.33
CA ASN A 21 -7.38 -6.89 -14.86
C ASN A 21 -7.96 -5.55 -14.44
N PHE A 22 -7.09 -4.67 -13.92
CA PHE A 22 -7.41 -3.27 -13.69
C PHE A 22 -6.48 -2.38 -14.50
N GLU A 23 -7.05 -1.35 -15.12
CA GLU A 23 -6.30 -0.37 -15.90
C GLU A 23 -6.02 0.85 -15.01
N ILE A 24 -4.75 1.25 -14.94
CA ILE A 24 -4.33 2.45 -14.21
C ILE A 24 -4.41 3.63 -15.18
N THR A 25 -5.50 4.37 -15.12
CA THR A 25 -5.72 5.63 -15.84
C THR A 25 -6.18 6.67 -14.83
N GLY A 26 -5.30 7.58 -14.46
CA GLY A 26 -5.64 8.56 -13.45
C GLY A 26 -4.51 9.49 -13.10
N ASN A 27 -4.76 10.31 -12.08
CA ASN A 27 -3.86 11.38 -11.68
C ASN A 27 -3.06 10.98 -10.44
N VAL A 28 -1.80 11.42 -10.38
CA VAL A 28 -0.97 11.29 -9.18
C VAL A 28 -1.53 12.22 -8.10
N VAL A 29 -1.96 11.64 -6.98
CA VAL A 29 -2.44 12.39 -5.81
C VAL A 29 -1.27 12.74 -4.90
N HIS A 30 -0.38 11.76 -4.68
CA HIS A 30 0.80 11.95 -3.87
C HIS A 30 1.88 10.94 -4.27
N TYR A 31 3.14 11.30 -4.08
CA TYR A 31 4.25 10.36 -4.12
C TYR A 31 5.32 10.80 -3.13
N SER A 32 6.10 9.84 -2.64
CA SER A 32 7.30 10.11 -1.87
C SER A 32 8.40 9.16 -2.30
N SER A 33 9.64 9.65 -2.29
CA SER A 33 10.84 8.84 -2.49
C SER A 33 11.95 9.39 -1.60
N THR A 34 12.28 8.64 -0.56
CA THR A 34 13.27 9.02 0.44
C THR A 34 14.42 8.02 0.44
N LYS A 35 15.65 8.52 0.38
CA LYS A 35 16.84 7.69 0.49
C LYS A 35 17.05 7.28 1.96
N SER A 36 17.11 5.98 2.22
CA SER A 36 17.41 5.42 3.55
C SER A 36 18.79 4.79 3.55
N GLU A 37 19.73 5.41 4.28
CA GLU A 37 21.13 4.97 4.31
C GLU A 37 21.49 4.07 5.51
N ARG A 38 20.58 3.89 6.49
CA ARG A 38 20.95 3.29 7.79
C ARG A 38 19.99 2.25 8.37
N LEU A 39 18.83 2.01 7.76
CA LEU A 39 17.77 1.17 8.39
C LEU A 39 17.42 -0.09 7.61
N THR A 40 17.60 -0.12 6.29
CA THR A 40 17.21 -1.25 5.45
C THR A 40 18.44 -2.07 5.06
N ARG A 41 18.68 -3.17 5.80
CA ARG A 41 19.74 -4.13 5.47
C ARG A 41 19.37 -5.09 4.34
N SER A 42 18.09 -5.12 3.95
CA SER A 42 17.57 -5.91 2.83
C SER A 42 16.67 -5.09 1.92
N VAL A 43 16.46 -5.60 0.71
CA VAL A 43 15.50 -5.05 -0.27
C VAL A 43 14.07 -5.14 0.27
N LEU A 44 13.71 -6.28 0.87
CA LEU A 44 12.42 -6.47 1.52
C LEU A 44 12.15 -5.44 2.61
N ALA A 45 13.16 -5.07 3.42
CA ALA A 45 13.00 -4.03 4.42
C ALA A 45 12.57 -2.69 3.80
N SER A 46 13.19 -2.29 2.68
CA SER A 46 12.81 -1.06 2.00
C SER A 46 11.43 -1.09 1.38
N GLU A 47 11.03 -2.25 0.86
CA GLU A 47 9.70 -2.43 0.28
C GLU A 47 8.61 -2.41 1.35
N VAL A 48 8.82 -3.09 2.49
CA VAL A 48 7.90 -3.05 3.64
C VAL A 48 7.76 -1.62 4.17
N TYR A 49 8.86 -0.90 4.38
CA TYR A 49 8.79 0.47 4.89
C TYR A 49 8.16 1.43 3.88
N GLY A 50 8.46 1.28 2.58
CA GLY A 50 7.82 2.05 1.52
C GLY A 50 6.31 1.81 1.49
N MET A 51 5.89 0.55 1.57
CA MET A 51 4.48 0.18 1.59
C MET A 51 3.77 0.66 2.85
N ALA A 52 4.34 0.48 4.04
CA ALA A 52 3.75 0.96 5.30
C ALA A 52 3.49 2.47 5.25
N ALA A 53 4.50 3.26 4.86
CA ALA A 53 4.35 4.70 4.72
C ALA A 53 3.30 5.09 3.66
N GLY A 54 3.25 4.36 2.54
CA GLY A 54 2.27 4.58 1.48
C GLY A 54 0.84 4.25 1.91
N VAL A 55 0.65 3.13 2.61
CA VAL A 55 -0.65 2.67 3.13
C VAL A 55 -1.18 3.62 4.19
N ASP A 56 -0.34 4.08 5.12
CA ASP A 56 -0.74 5.06 6.15
C ASP A 56 -1.28 6.35 5.51
N MET A 57 -0.59 6.84 4.50
CA MET A 57 -1.02 8.04 3.79
C MET A 57 -2.27 7.79 2.94
N ALA A 58 -2.34 6.65 2.23
CA ALA A 58 -3.52 6.27 1.48
C ALA A 58 -4.74 6.14 2.39
N TYR A 59 -4.59 5.56 3.58
CA TYR A 59 -5.65 5.44 4.57
C TYR A 59 -6.15 6.80 5.05
N ALA A 60 -5.24 7.75 5.34
CA ALA A 60 -5.61 9.11 5.73
C ALA A 60 -6.40 9.83 4.61
N ILE A 61 -6.00 9.66 3.35
CA ILE A 61 -6.71 10.20 2.19
C ILE A 61 -8.07 9.51 2.04
N ALA A 62 -8.10 8.18 2.07
CA ALA A 62 -9.31 7.37 1.87
C ALA A 62 -10.38 7.63 2.93
N THR A 63 -9.99 7.77 4.19
CA THR A 63 -10.92 8.10 5.28
C THR A 63 -11.50 9.51 5.12
N THR A 64 -10.68 10.47 4.69
CA THR A 64 -11.15 11.83 4.36
C THR A 64 -12.13 11.81 3.17
N LEU A 65 -11.78 11.09 2.09
CA LEU A 65 -12.64 10.92 0.93
C LEU A 65 -13.96 10.24 1.31
N LYS A 66 -13.93 9.22 2.17
CA LYS A 66 -15.14 8.53 2.65
C LYS A 66 -16.11 9.47 3.34
N VAL A 67 -15.63 10.42 4.16
CA VAL A 67 -16.49 11.43 4.79
C VAL A 67 -17.14 12.31 3.72
N ILE A 68 -16.38 12.75 2.72
CA ILE A 68 -16.88 13.60 1.64
C ILE A 68 -17.90 12.85 0.77
N THR A 69 -17.58 11.64 0.29
CA THR A 69 -18.47 10.85 -0.58
C THR A 69 -19.77 10.49 0.14
N THR A 70 -19.71 10.16 1.43
CA THR A 70 -20.90 9.91 2.25
C THR A 70 -21.81 11.14 2.33
N ARG A 71 -21.25 12.35 2.46
CA ARG A 71 -22.04 13.60 2.48
C ARG A 71 -22.66 13.93 1.14
N LEU A 72 -21.97 13.59 0.04
CA LEU A 72 -22.43 13.83 -1.33
C LEU A 72 -23.33 12.72 -1.89
N GLY A 73 -23.52 11.61 -1.16
CA GLY A 73 -24.28 10.45 -1.64
C GLY A 73 -23.59 9.68 -2.76
N ILE A 74 -22.26 9.77 -2.86
CA ILE A 74 -21.44 9.07 -3.86
C ILE A 74 -20.95 7.74 -3.24
N SER A 75 -20.79 6.71 -4.06
CA SER A 75 -20.21 5.44 -3.64
C SER A 75 -18.81 5.62 -3.01
N THR A 76 -18.47 4.75 -2.07
CA THR A 76 -17.14 4.74 -1.47
C THR A 76 -16.09 4.35 -2.50
N ILE A 77 -15.00 5.11 -2.54
CA ILE A 77 -13.86 4.83 -3.42
C ILE A 77 -12.98 3.79 -2.72
N PRO A 78 -12.75 2.60 -3.29
CA PRO A 78 -11.88 1.59 -2.70
C PRO A 78 -10.42 2.03 -2.72
N THR A 79 -9.64 1.57 -1.75
CA THR A 79 -8.17 1.72 -1.74
C THR A 79 -7.55 0.39 -2.12
N ILE A 80 -6.72 0.40 -3.17
CA ILE A 80 -6.05 -0.78 -3.70
C ILE A 80 -4.55 -0.59 -3.52
N VAL A 81 -3.88 -1.62 -3.02
CA VAL A 81 -2.43 -1.60 -2.80
C VAL A 81 -1.77 -2.51 -3.82
N CYS A 82 -0.82 -1.96 -4.59
CA CYS A 82 -0.10 -2.67 -5.63
C CYS A 82 1.39 -2.79 -5.26
N THR A 83 1.99 -3.93 -5.56
CA THR A 83 3.44 -4.13 -5.45
C THR A 83 3.93 -5.05 -6.55
N ASP A 84 5.13 -4.77 -7.05
CA ASP A 84 5.90 -5.64 -7.94
C ASP A 84 6.82 -6.60 -7.17
N SER A 85 6.91 -6.47 -5.84
CA SER A 85 7.72 -7.35 -5.00
C SER A 85 6.97 -8.62 -4.63
N TYR A 86 7.39 -9.73 -5.25
CA TYR A 86 6.90 -11.06 -4.89
C TYR A 86 7.19 -11.42 -3.42
N LEU A 87 8.35 -11.02 -2.89
CA LEU A 87 8.72 -11.29 -1.49
C LEU A 87 7.80 -10.54 -0.51
N LEU A 88 7.44 -9.29 -0.82
CA LEU A 88 6.49 -8.53 -0.03
C LEU A 88 5.10 -9.16 -0.09
N TYR A 89 4.64 -9.57 -1.27
CA TYR A 89 3.38 -10.27 -1.44
C TYR A 89 3.31 -11.57 -0.64
N GLU A 90 4.33 -12.43 -0.71
CA GLU A 90 4.38 -13.65 0.12
C GLU A 90 4.37 -13.34 1.61
N CYS A 91 5.06 -12.27 2.01
CA CYS A 91 5.14 -11.83 3.39
C CYS A 91 3.82 -11.21 3.89
N LEU A 92 2.95 -10.69 3.03
CA LEU A 92 1.67 -10.13 3.46
C LEU A 92 0.55 -11.16 3.35
N VAL A 93 0.46 -11.87 2.23
CA VAL A 93 -0.69 -12.70 1.87
C VAL A 93 -0.47 -14.18 2.21
N LYS A 94 0.72 -14.73 1.95
CA LYS A 94 1.00 -16.17 2.13
C LYS A 94 1.55 -16.54 3.52
N LEU A 95 1.44 -15.65 4.51
CA LEU A 95 2.00 -15.83 5.86
C LEU A 95 3.52 -16.12 5.87
N GLY A 96 4.27 -15.70 4.84
CA GLY A 96 5.73 -15.85 4.80
C GLY A 96 6.40 -15.26 6.03
N THR A 97 7.42 -15.93 6.57
CA THR A 97 8.17 -15.45 7.72
C THR A 97 9.46 -14.75 7.28
N THR A 98 9.80 -13.62 7.88
CA THR A 98 11.12 -12.99 7.72
C THR A 98 11.99 -13.24 8.95
N ASN A 99 13.29 -13.46 8.74
CA ASN A 99 14.27 -13.56 9.83
C ASN A 99 14.57 -12.19 10.47
N GLU A 100 14.14 -11.09 9.83
CA GLU A 100 14.36 -9.73 10.31
C GLU A 100 13.29 -9.34 11.32
N LYS A 101 13.57 -9.59 12.60
CA LYS A 101 12.63 -9.36 13.71
C LYS A 101 12.03 -7.95 13.76
N ARG A 102 12.77 -6.94 13.31
CA ARG A 102 12.31 -5.55 13.30
C ARG A 102 11.22 -5.29 12.27
N LEU A 103 11.25 -5.98 11.12
CA LEU A 103 10.23 -5.83 10.08
C LEU A 103 8.92 -6.50 10.45
N MET A 104 8.95 -7.48 11.36
CA MET A 104 7.75 -8.23 11.74
C MET A 104 6.64 -7.32 12.28
N ILE A 105 6.98 -6.23 12.97
CA ILE A 105 6.00 -5.30 13.51
C ILE A 105 5.22 -4.62 12.37
N ASP A 106 5.94 -4.03 11.41
CA ASP A 106 5.33 -3.35 10.27
C ASP A 106 4.57 -4.32 9.37
N ILE A 107 5.11 -5.52 9.14
CA ILE A 107 4.43 -6.59 8.39
C ILE A 107 3.14 -7.00 9.10
N MET A 108 3.16 -7.19 10.43
CA MET A 108 1.97 -7.56 11.19
C MET A 108 0.91 -6.46 11.18
N ALA A 109 1.32 -5.19 11.25
CA ALA A 109 0.40 -4.06 11.15
C ALA A 109 -0.25 -3.98 9.76
N LEU A 110 0.55 -4.12 8.70
CA LEU A 110 0.05 -4.19 7.32
C LEU A 110 -0.91 -5.35 7.11
N ARG A 111 -0.58 -6.55 7.63
CA ARG A 111 -1.47 -7.72 7.59
C ARG A 111 -2.78 -7.46 8.31
N GLN A 112 -2.73 -6.87 9.50
CA GLN A 112 -3.93 -6.56 10.26
C GLN A 112 -4.84 -5.56 9.51
N SER A 113 -4.25 -4.57 8.84
CA SER A 113 -4.98 -3.62 7.99
C SER A 113 -5.63 -4.34 6.79
N TYR A 114 -4.87 -5.22 6.12
CA TYR A 114 -5.36 -6.05 5.02
C TYR A 114 -6.52 -6.97 5.44
N GLU A 115 -6.42 -7.66 6.58
CA GLU A 115 -7.49 -8.51 7.14
C GLU A 115 -8.77 -7.74 7.44
N ARG A 116 -8.65 -6.45 7.81
CA ARG A 116 -9.78 -5.54 8.03
C ARG A 116 -10.39 -5.01 6.74
N ARG A 117 -9.83 -5.35 5.57
CA ARG A 117 -10.20 -4.85 4.24
C ARG A 117 -10.13 -3.32 4.15
N GLU A 118 -9.16 -2.73 4.83
CA GLU A 118 -8.87 -1.31 4.72
C GLU A 118 -8.25 -1.01 3.33
N PRO A 119 -7.25 -1.79 2.89
CA PRO A 119 -6.92 -1.97 1.48
C PRO A 119 -7.51 -3.28 0.92
N ILE A 120 -7.74 -3.31 -0.39
CA ILE A 120 -8.16 -4.50 -1.15
C ILE A 120 -7.03 -4.87 -2.11
N GLU A 121 -6.80 -6.17 -2.32
CA GLU A 121 -5.93 -6.67 -3.41
C GLU A 121 -6.76 -6.98 -4.65
N ILE A 122 -6.14 -6.83 -5.82
CA ILE A 122 -6.66 -7.26 -7.12
C ILE A 122 -5.71 -8.30 -7.69
#